data_AF-A0A379A0J2-F1
#
_entry.id   AF-A0A379A0J2-F1
#
_cell.length_a   1.000
_cell.length_b   1.000
_cell.length_c   1.000
_cell.angle_alpha   90.00
_cell.angle_beta   90.00
_cell.angle_gamma   90.00
#
_symmetry.space_group_name_H-M   'P 1'
#
loop_
_entity.id
_entity.type
_entity.pdbx_description
1 polymer ?
#
loop_
_entity_poly.entity_id
_entity_poly.type
_entity_poly.pdbx_seq_one_letter_code
_entity_poly.pdbx_strand_id
1 'polypeptide(L)'
;MKTSVESFKIGLAAFVVPFMFFYSQAMLMQGTWMEVLHVFVTASIGIYMLAAAVQGWYFGKLAAVLRVVLLIGALCMIQGGLISDLAGLAIGVALLAYQKRFVTPGMLARGSD
;
A
#
# COMPACT_ATOMS: atom_id res chain seq x y z
N MET A 1 25.79 6.35 3.40
CA MET A 1 24.62 6.97 2.75
C MET A 1 23.48 5.99 2.39
N LYS A 2 23.65 4.66 2.43
CA LYS A 2 22.55 3.73 2.12
C LYS A 2 21.38 3.85 3.13
N THR A 3 21.69 3.97 4.42
CA THR A 3 20.70 4.09 5.50
C THR A 3 19.81 5.34 5.38
N SER A 4 20.37 6.48 5.00
CA SER A 4 19.59 7.73 4.83
C SER A 4 18.58 7.64 3.69
N VAL A 5 18.92 6.94 2.60
CA VAL A 5 18.01 6.73 1.46
C VAL A 5 16.86 5.79 1.85
N GLU A 6 17.14 4.72 2.60
CA GLU A 6 16.09 3.81 3.07
C GLU A 6 15.14 4.49 4.08
N SER A 7 15.67 5.28 5.01
CA SER A 7 14.82 6.07 5.91
C SER A 7 13.94 7.08 5.17
N PHE A 8 14.48 7.72 4.12
CA PHE A 8 13.71 8.65 3.29
C PHE A 8 12.57 7.95 2.55
N LYS A 9 12.80 6.74 2.02
CA LYS A 9 11.76 5.92 1.37
C LYS A 9 10.60 5.60 2.31
N ILE A 10 10.89 5.24 3.56
CA ILE A 10 9.87 4.99 4.58
C ILE A 10 9.11 6.29 4.91
N GLY A 11 9.83 7.41 5.05
CA GLY A 11 9.24 8.73 5.30
C GLY A 11 8.30 9.21 4.18
N LEU A 12 8.60 8.89 2.93
CA LEU A 12 7.75 9.23 1.77
C LEU A 12 6.34 8.64 1.91
N ALA A 13 6.22 7.43 2.46
CA ALA A 13 4.92 6.80 2.67
C ALA A 13 4.08 7.55 3.72
N ALA A 14 4.71 8.07 4.77
CA ALA A 14 4.04 8.86 5.81
C ALA A 14 3.59 10.24 5.32
N PHE A 15 4.21 10.78 4.26
CA PHE A 15 3.87 12.08 3.69
C PHE A 15 2.46 12.14 3.08
N VAL A 16 1.82 11.01 2.81
CA VAL A 16 0.47 10.96 2.24
C VAL A 16 -0.63 11.21 3.29
N VAL A 17 -0.33 10.98 4.57
CA VAL A 17 -1.30 11.07 5.69
C VAL A 17 -1.98 12.45 5.82
N PRO A 18 -1.31 13.60 5.65
CA PRO A 18 -1.98 14.91 5.65
C PRO A 18 -3.05 15.05 4.54
N PHE A 19 -2.78 14.52 3.35
CA PHE A 19 -3.74 14.54 2.24
C PHE A 19 -4.94 13.65 2.52
N MET A 20 -4.72 12.55 3.22
CA MET A 20 -5.78 11.64 3.66
C MET A 20 -6.79 12.32 4.60
N PHE A 21 -6.31 13.10 5.57
CA PHE A 21 -7.19 13.91 6.43
C PHE A 21 -7.99 14.96 5.67
N PHE A 22 -7.44 15.49 4.58
CA PHE A 22 -8.15 16.45 3.73
C PHE A 22 -9.30 15.79 2.95
N TYR A 23 -9.11 14.57 2.45
CA TYR A 23 -10.14 13.87 1.67
C TYR A 23 -11.24 13.22 2.50
N SER A 24 -10.97 12.87 3.78
CA SER A 24 -11.94 12.17 4.62
C SER A 24 -11.99 12.70 6.05
N GLN A 25 -13.09 13.38 6.38
CA GLN A 25 -13.40 13.84 7.74
C GLN A 25 -13.58 12.69 8.73
N ALA A 26 -14.00 11.50 8.25
CA ALA A 26 -14.12 10.30 9.06
C ALA A 26 -12.76 9.86 9.67
N MET A 27 -11.64 10.24 9.05
CA MET A 27 -10.32 9.97 9.60
C MET A 27 -9.99 10.83 10.83
N LEU A 28 -10.70 11.95 11.00
CA LEU A 28 -10.69 12.79 12.21
C LEU A 28 -11.76 12.35 13.22
N MET A 29 -12.29 11.14 13.07
CA MET A 29 -13.42 10.60 13.85
C MET A 29 -14.69 11.46 13.75
N GLN A 30 -14.82 12.23 12.67
CA GLN A 30 -16.01 13.02 12.38
C GLN A 30 -16.87 12.29 11.35
N GLY A 31 -17.85 11.53 11.82
CA GLY A 31 -18.73 10.71 10.98
C GLY A 31 -19.39 9.59 11.78
N THR A 32 -20.04 8.67 11.09
CA THR A 32 -20.58 7.46 11.73
C THR A 32 -19.46 6.49 12.10
N TRP A 33 -19.63 5.71 13.17
CA TRP A 33 -18.65 4.69 13.57
C TRP A 33 -18.27 3.73 12.44
N MET A 34 -19.22 3.43 11.54
CA MET A 34 -19.00 2.54 10.41
C MET A 34 -18.11 3.17 9.33
N GLU A 35 -18.30 4.46 9.03
CA GLU A 35 -17.45 5.21 8.11
C GLU A 35 -16.02 5.37 8.65
N VAL A 36 -15.88 5.66 9.95
CA VAL A 36 -14.57 5.77 10.61
C VAL A 36 -13.82 4.44 10.51
N LEU A 37 -14.48 3.32 10.82
CA LEU A 37 -13.87 1.99 10.74
C LEU A 37 -13.49 1.62 9.30
N HIS A 38 -14.38 1.90 8.34
CA HIS A 38 -14.13 1.64 6.92
C HIS A 38 -12.90 2.41 6.45
N VAL A 39 -12.88 3.74 6.62
CA VAL A 39 -11.77 4.59 6.19
C VAL A 39 -10.48 4.21 6.91
N PHE A 40 -10.53 3.85 8.19
CA PHE A 40 -9.36 3.40 8.93
C PHE A 40 -8.75 2.12 8.34
N VAL A 41 -9.57 1.13 8.01
CA VAL A 41 -9.10 -0.13 7.43
C VAL A 41 -8.52 0.08 6.04
N THR A 42 -9.20 0.85 5.18
CA THR A 42 -8.74 1.08 3.80
C THR A 42 -7.50 1.96 3.75
N ALA A 43 -7.43 2.99 4.59
CA ALA A 43 -6.24 3.80 4.81
C ALA A 43 -5.03 2.93 5.23
N SER A 44 -5.22 2.04 6.20
CA SER A 44 -4.15 1.17 6.71
C SER A 44 -3.59 0.26 5.62
N ILE A 45 -4.48 -0.35 4.81
CA ILE A 45 -4.07 -1.20 3.69
C ILE A 45 -3.39 -0.37 2.59
N GLY A 46 -3.93 0.81 2.28
CA GLY A 46 -3.36 1.74 1.30
C GLY A 46 -1.94 2.17 1.66
N ILE A 47 -1.69 2.57 2.91
CA ILE A 47 -0.35 2.95 3.39
C ILE A 47 0.62 1.77 3.32
N TYR A 48 0.17 0.56 3.66
CA TYR A 48 0.99 -0.64 3.50
C TYR A 48 1.38 -0.89 2.04
N MET A 49 0.43 -0.81 1.11
CA MET A 49 0.69 -0.96 -0.33
C MET A 49 1.64 0.12 -0.86
N LEU A 50 1.48 1.36 -0.39
CA LEU A 50 2.36 2.48 -0.73
C LEU A 50 3.79 2.22 -0.26
N ALA A 51 3.97 1.82 1.00
CA ALA A 51 5.27 1.49 1.56
C ALA A 51 5.94 0.33 0.80
N ALA A 52 5.18 -0.72 0.48
CA ALA A 52 5.64 -1.85 -0.32
C ALA A 52 6.07 -1.43 -1.74
N ALA A 53 5.34 -0.52 -2.38
CA ALA A 53 5.68 0.01 -3.70
C ALA A 53 7.00 0.81 -3.68
N VAL A 54 7.20 1.66 -2.66
CA VAL A 54 8.40 2.50 -2.50
C VAL A 54 9.62 1.66 -2.13
N GLN A 55 9.47 0.70 -1.22
CA GLN A 55 10.52 -0.27 -0.89
C GLN A 55 10.80 -1.21 -2.06
N GLY A 56 9.82 -1.41 -2.93
CA GLY A 56 9.95 -2.30 -4.08
C GLY A 56 9.86 -3.78 -3.70
N TRP A 57 9.16 -4.07 -2.61
CA TRP A 57 9.03 -5.40 -2.06
C TRP A 57 7.59 -5.63 -1.63
N TYR A 58 6.96 -6.66 -2.21
CA TYR A 58 5.60 -7.07 -1.89
C TYR A 58 5.54 -8.59 -1.86
N PHE A 59 5.92 -9.18 -0.72
CA PHE A 59 6.12 -10.63 -0.58
C PHE A 59 7.17 -11.22 -1.55
N GLY A 60 8.13 -10.39 -1.95
CA GLY A 60 9.16 -10.70 -2.94
C GLY A 60 9.60 -9.45 -3.67
N LYS A 61 10.69 -9.54 -4.46
CA LYS A 61 11.18 -8.43 -5.28
C LYS A 61 10.13 -8.01 -6.30
N LEU A 62 9.81 -6.73 -6.32
CA LEU A 62 8.82 -6.15 -7.21
C LEU A 62 9.51 -5.50 -8.41
N ALA A 63 9.15 -5.91 -9.63
CA ALA A 63 9.61 -5.27 -10.87
C ALA A 63 9.11 -3.81 -10.92
N ALA A 64 9.87 -2.93 -11.60
CA ALA A 64 9.56 -1.49 -11.63
C ALA A 64 8.13 -1.18 -12.09
N VAL A 65 7.62 -1.91 -13.10
CA VAL A 65 6.23 -1.76 -13.59
C VAL A 65 5.21 -2.14 -12.50
N LEU A 66 5.44 -3.25 -11.81
CA LEU A 66 4.52 -3.72 -10.75
C LEU A 66 4.52 -2.79 -9.54
N ARG A 67 5.62 -2.07 -9.27
CA ARG A 67 5.66 -1.00 -8.25
C ARG A 67 4.72 0.13 -8.60
N VAL A 68 4.68 0.57 -9.86
CA VAL A 68 3.77 1.63 -10.32
C VAL A 68 2.32 1.17 -10.21
N VAL A 69 2.03 -0.07 -10.59
CA VAL A 69 0.68 -0.64 -10.46
C VAL A 69 0.26 -0.71 -8.98
N LEU A 70 1.16 -1.15 -8.09
CA LEU A 70 0.89 -1.19 -6.65
C LEU A 70 0.69 0.21 -6.05
N LEU A 71 1.46 1.19 -6.51
CA LEU A 71 1.32 2.59 -6.12
C LEU A 71 -0.05 3.14 -6.52
N ILE A 72 -0.51 2.86 -7.74
CA ILE A 72 -1.85 3.25 -8.20
C ILE A 72 -2.92 2.60 -7.31
N GLY A 73 -2.79 1.31 -7.02
CA GLY A 73 -3.69 0.61 -6.10
C GLY A 73 -3.73 1.22 -4.70
N ALA A 74 -2.57 1.60 -4.17
CA ALA A 74 -2.45 2.27 -2.88
C ALA A 74 -3.18 3.62 -2.88
N LEU A 75 -2.97 4.45 -3.90
CA LEU A 75 -3.63 5.75 -4.04
C LEU A 75 -5.15 5.62 -4.18
N CYS A 76 -5.64 4.59 -4.86
CA CYS A 76 -7.08 4.31 -4.95
C CYS A 76 -7.70 3.99 -3.58
N MET A 77 -7.01 3.24 -2.71
CA MET A 77 -7.52 2.96 -1.35
C MET A 77 -7.43 4.16 -0.40
N ILE A 78 -6.50 5.08 -0.67
CA ILE A 78 -6.26 6.29 0.13
C ILE A 78 -7.39 7.32 -0.04
N GLN A 79 -8.09 7.29 -1.18
CA GLN A 79 -9.24 8.17 -1.44
C GLN A 79 -10.44 7.86 -0.53
N GLY A 80 -10.59 6.62 -0.05
CA GLY A 80 -11.64 6.22 0.90
C GLY A 80 -13.05 6.13 0.32
N GLY A 81 -13.19 5.96 -1.00
CA GLY A 81 -14.47 5.69 -1.65
C GLY A 81 -14.69 4.18 -1.87
N LEU A 82 -15.92 3.69 -1.73
CA LEU A 82 -16.21 2.25 -1.90
C LEU A 82 -15.70 1.67 -3.24
N ILE A 83 -15.88 2.41 -4.34
CA ILE A 83 -15.45 1.98 -5.68
C ILE A 83 -13.93 2.01 -5.80
N SER A 84 -13.28 3.05 -5.28
CA SER A 84 -11.83 3.21 -5.33
C SER A 84 -11.12 2.16 -4.45
N ASP A 85 -11.71 1.86 -3.28
CA ASP A 85 -11.22 0.84 -2.37
C ASP A 85 -11.32 -0.56 -2.99
N LEU A 86 -12.44 -0.86 -3.66
CA LEU A 86 -12.61 -2.13 -4.35
C LEU A 86 -11.57 -2.31 -5.47
N ALA A 87 -11.31 -1.25 -6.23
CA ALA A 87 -10.30 -1.25 -7.29
C ALA A 87 -8.88 -1.41 -6.72
N GLY A 88 -8.54 -0.67 -5.66
CA GLY A 88 -7.24 -0.77 -4.99
C GLY A 88 -7.01 -2.15 -4.38
N LEU A 89 -8.02 -2.71 -3.71
CA LEU A 89 -7.98 -4.05 -3.15
C LEU A 89 -7.82 -5.11 -4.25
N ALA A 90 -8.55 -4.99 -5.36
CA ALA A 90 -8.43 -5.90 -6.49
C ALA A 90 -7.00 -5.89 -7.08
N ILE A 91 -6.38 -4.70 -7.19
CA ILE A 91 -4.99 -4.57 -7.64
C ILE A 91 -4.04 -5.26 -6.65
N GLY A 92 -4.18 -5.01 -5.35
CA GLY A 92 -3.35 -5.64 -4.32
C GLY A 92 -3.46 -7.16 -4.35
N VAL A 93 -4.68 -7.70 -4.36
CA VAL A 93 -4.93 -9.14 -4.40
C VAL A 93 -4.42 -9.78 -5.70
N ALA A 94 -4.63 -9.13 -6.85
CA ALA A 94 -4.13 -9.61 -8.14
C ALA A 94 -2.59 -9.67 -8.15
N LEU A 95 -1.93 -8.64 -7.61
CA LEU A 95 -0.47 -8.61 -7.48
C LEU A 95 0.03 -9.65 -6.48
N LEU A 96 -0.66 -9.90 -5.36
CA LEU A 96 -0.31 -11.00 -4.44
C LEU A 96 -0.41 -12.35 -5.12
N ALA A 97 -1.49 -12.60 -5.87
CA ALA A 97 -1.69 -13.84 -6.61
C ALA A 97 -0.62 -14.03 -7.70
N TYR A 98 -0.26 -12.96 -8.40
CA TYR A 98 0.85 -12.95 -9.34
C TYR A 98 2.17 -13.25 -8.61
N GLN A 99 2.47 -12.54 -7.52
CA GLN A 99 3.71 -12.71 -6.77
C GLN A 99 3.86 -14.14 -6.24
N LYS A 100 2.80 -14.75 -5.69
CA LYS A 100 2.83 -16.14 -5.20
C LYS A 100 3.12 -17.17 -6.29
N ARG A 101 2.78 -16.87 -7.55
CA ARG A 101 3.10 -17.75 -8.70
C ARG A 101 4.58 -17.65 -9.11
N PHE A 102 5.19 -16.47 -8.97
CA PHE A 102 6.58 -16.22 -9.39
C PHE A 102 7.60 -16.33 -8.25
N VAL A 103 7.18 -16.10 -7.01
CA VAL A 103 8.02 -16.12 -5.80
C VAL A 103 7.57 -17.28 -4.94
N THR A 104 8.24 -18.43 -5.11
CA THR A 104 8.03 -19.59 -4.25
C THR A 104 8.67 -19.31 -2.88
N PRO A 105 7.96 -19.49 -1.74
CA PRO A 105 8.49 -19.23 -0.40
C PRO A 105 9.83 -19.93 -0.10
N GLY A 106 10.11 -21.07 -0.76
CA GLY A 106 11.37 -21.80 -0.65
C GLY A 106 12.60 -21.06 -1.20
N MET A 107 12.44 -20.07 -2.08
CA MET A 107 13.55 -19.24 -2.58
C MET A 107 13.91 -18.11 -1.59
N LEU A 108 12.92 -17.58 -0.84
CA LEU A 108 13.16 -16.56 0.20
C LEU A 108 13.90 -17.15 1.42
N ALA A 109 13.63 -18.41 1.77
CA ALA A 109 14.32 -19.11 2.87
C ALA A 109 15.81 -19.38 2.60
N ARG A 110 16.27 -19.27 1.36
CA ARG A 110 17.66 -19.50 0.95
C ARG A 110 18.49 -18.22 0.78
N GLY A 111 17.91 -17.04 1.04
CA GLY A 111 18.62 -15.76 0.99
C GLY A 111 19.19 -15.42 -0.39
N SER A 112 18.57 -15.91 -1.46
CA SER A 112 19.05 -15.72 -2.84
C SER A 112 18.61 -14.38 -3.46
N ASP A 113 18.55 -13.32 -2.66
CA ASP A 113 18.23 -11.96 -3.06
C ASP A 113 19.43 -11.00 -2.93
#